data_AF-A0AAQ4DB95-F1
#
_entry.id   AF-A0AAQ4DB95-F1
#
_cell.length_a   1.000
_cell.length_b   1.000
_cell.length_c   1.000
_cell.angle_alpha   90.00
_cell.angle_beta   90.00
_cell.angle_gamma   90.00
#
_symmetry.space_group_name_H-M   'P 1'
#
loop_
_entity.id
_entity.type
_entity.pdbx_description
1 polymer ?
#
loop_
_entity_poly.entity_id
_entity_poly.type
_entity_poly.pdbx_seq_one_letter_code
_entity_poly.pdbx_strand_id
1 'polypeptide(L)'
;MNSVIPSAVLLQTADGIMEFMWKTVRLTLPAQKRSTVAQGKLLILGDEEIDARHKRILERGPKFCLQPDVSPVDLLAMSRNIARHVPEDEKSRFLTEATDVIAARKREQRPQYRLKPVCDYLVDNQLRLLVSDKEGFFVVVPNGIFSEKASAAIAKSFKKVKAKPSSYRKKAIAWLDDHNLRSLSSR
;
A
#
# COMPACT_ATOMS: atom_id res chain seq x y z
N MET A 1 69.28 32.50 6.78
CA MET A 1 68.10 33.39 6.91
C MET A 1 66.88 32.54 6.64
N ASN A 2 66.08 32.34 7.68
CA ASN A 2 65.07 31.29 7.77
C ASN A 2 63.87 31.57 6.87
N SER A 3 63.41 30.54 6.18
CA SER A 3 62.21 30.52 5.36
C SER A 3 60.97 30.62 6.24
N VAL A 4 60.16 31.65 6.01
CA VAL A 4 58.83 31.80 6.60
C VAL A 4 57.88 30.91 5.80
N ILE A 5 57.37 29.87 6.43
CA ILE A 5 56.24 29.07 5.93
C ILE A 5 54.97 29.86 6.28
N PRO A 6 54.13 30.29 5.32
CA PRO A 6 52.85 30.86 5.66
C PRO A 6 51.89 29.72 6.02
N SER A 7 51.53 29.65 7.31
CA SER A 7 50.44 28.81 7.80
C SER A 7 49.13 29.27 7.15
N ALA A 8 48.67 28.53 6.15
CA ALA A 8 47.34 28.69 5.59
C ALA A 8 46.31 28.20 6.62
N VAL A 9 45.75 29.13 7.37
CA VAL A 9 44.55 28.89 8.19
C VAL A 9 43.38 28.72 7.22
N LEU A 10 43.03 27.46 6.93
CA LEU A 10 41.78 27.11 6.26
C LEU A 10 40.63 27.55 7.18
N LEU A 11 40.00 28.69 6.89
CA LEU A 11 38.68 29.04 7.40
C LEU A 11 37.68 28.05 6.79
N GLN A 12 37.60 26.86 7.37
CA GLN A 12 36.49 25.94 7.09
C GLN A 12 35.23 26.60 7.65
N THR A 13 34.31 26.95 6.76
CA THR A 13 32.98 27.42 7.12
C THR A 13 32.29 26.37 7.99
N ALA A 14 31.41 26.81 8.90
CA ALA A 14 30.68 25.91 9.80
C ALA A 14 29.96 24.79 9.03
N ASP A 15 29.49 25.09 7.82
CA ASP A 15 28.88 24.13 6.90
C ASP A 15 29.85 23.05 6.43
N GLY A 16 31.11 23.41 6.14
CA GLY A 16 32.15 22.45 5.74
C GLY A 16 32.56 21.52 6.89
N ILE A 17 32.63 22.05 8.11
CA ILE A 17 32.89 21.26 9.32
C ILE A 17 31.72 20.32 9.60
N MET A 18 30.47 20.79 9.45
CA MET A 18 29.28 19.95 9.59
C MET A 18 29.23 18.84 8.54
N GLU A 19 29.53 19.12 7.28
CA GLU A 19 29.56 18.13 6.19
C GLU A 19 30.62 17.04 6.47
N PHE A 20 31.79 17.44 6.95
CA PHE A 20 32.86 16.51 7.34
C PHE A 20 32.45 15.64 8.54
N MET A 21 31.87 16.25 9.58
CA MET A 21 31.36 15.53 10.74
C MET A 21 30.23 14.56 10.35
N TRP A 22 29.30 14.98 9.49
CA TRP A 22 28.23 14.13 8.99
C TRP A 22 28.77 12.94 8.19
N LYS A 23 29.76 13.14 7.31
CA LYS A 23 30.40 12.04 6.58
C LYS A 23 31.11 11.06 7.51
N THR A 24 31.77 11.57 8.54
CA THR A 24 32.51 10.76 9.51
C THR A 24 31.56 9.95 10.39
N VAL A 25 30.50 10.58 10.91
CA VAL A 25 29.48 9.92 11.75
C VAL A 25 28.62 8.96 10.95
N ARG A 26 28.30 9.26 9.68
CA ARG A 26 27.49 8.37 8.83
C ARG A 26 28.15 7.00 8.60
N LEU A 27 29.48 6.93 8.62
CA LEU A 27 30.22 5.68 8.49
C LEU A 27 30.22 4.85 9.78
N THR A 28 30.03 5.48 10.93
CA THR A 28 29.97 4.80 12.24
C THR A 28 28.55 4.47 12.67
N LEU A 29 27.54 5.11 12.08
CA LEU A 29 26.15 4.74 12.28
C LEU A 29 25.91 3.33 11.74
N PRO A 30 25.31 2.43 12.55
CA PRO A 30 24.98 1.09 12.07
C PRO A 30 24.06 1.24 10.86
N ALA A 31 24.52 0.73 9.71
CA ALA A 31 23.66 0.63 8.54
C ALA A 31 22.39 -0.10 8.98
N GLN A 32 21.25 0.59 8.95
CA GLN A 32 19.98 -0.01 9.30
C GLN A 32 19.79 -1.15 8.30
N LYS A 33 20.06 -2.39 8.74
CA LYS A 33 19.74 -3.58 7.97
C LYS A 33 18.26 -3.43 7.67
N ARG A 34 17.91 -3.21 6.40
CA ARG A 34 16.52 -3.26 5.94
C ARG A 34 15.98 -4.55 6.55
N SER A 35 15.05 -4.43 7.50
CA SER A 35 14.47 -5.60 8.13
C SER A 35 14.03 -6.50 6.99
N THR A 36 14.56 -7.72 6.93
CA THR A 36 14.01 -8.74 6.03
C THR A 36 12.52 -8.74 6.28
N VAL A 37 11.75 -8.29 5.28
CA VAL A 37 10.29 -8.21 5.37
C VAL A 37 9.85 -9.56 5.90
N ALA A 38 9.22 -9.58 7.06
CA ALA A 38 8.76 -10.81 7.68
C ALA A 38 7.98 -11.58 6.61
N GLN A 39 8.51 -12.74 6.20
CA GLN A 39 7.82 -13.59 5.24
C GLN A 39 6.55 -14.06 5.94
N GLY A 40 5.43 -13.51 5.52
CA GLY A 40 4.12 -13.93 5.95
C GLY A 40 3.83 -15.35 5.48
N LYS A 41 2.94 -16.00 6.21
CA LYS A 41 2.51 -17.39 5.96
C LYS A 41 1.54 -17.42 4.79
N LEU A 42 1.84 -18.15 3.71
CA LEU A 42 0.86 -18.45 2.66
C LEU A 42 0.23 -19.80 2.95
N LEU A 43 -1.10 -19.86 3.09
CA LEU A 43 -1.83 -21.12 3.23
C LEU A 43 -2.40 -21.53 1.88
N ILE A 44 -2.10 -22.73 1.42
CA ILE A 44 -2.70 -23.31 0.22
C ILE A 44 -3.64 -24.42 0.68
N LEU A 45 -4.92 -24.32 0.32
CA LEU A 45 -5.93 -25.32 0.64
C LEU A 45 -6.16 -26.21 -0.58
N GLY A 46 -5.44 -27.32 -0.67
CA GLY A 46 -5.49 -28.28 -1.77
C GLY A 46 -4.10 -28.81 -2.11
N ASP A 47 -4.00 -29.61 -3.17
CA ASP A 47 -2.75 -30.22 -3.63
C ASP A 47 -2.05 -29.42 -4.74
N GLU A 48 -2.51 -28.19 -5.03
CA GLU A 48 -1.94 -27.37 -6.10
C GLU A 48 -0.68 -26.63 -5.67
N GLU A 49 0.35 -26.72 -6.50
CA GLU A 49 1.59 -25.97 -6.31
C GLU A 49 1.53 -24.61 -7.00
N ILE A 50 1.85 -23.55 -6.25
CA ILE A 50 1.95 -22.20 -6.78
C ILE A 50 3.39 -21.94 -7.19
N ASP A 51 3.58 -21.44 -8.41
CA ASP A 51 4.89 -21.02 -8.90
C ASP A 51 5.61 -20.08 -7.90
N ALA A 52 6.91 -20.35 -7.68
CA ALA A 52 7.72 -19.71 -6.65
C ALA A 52 7.76 -18.18 -6.78
N ARG A 53 7.63 -17.64 -8.00
CA ARG A 53 7.58 -16.20 -8.25
C ARG A 53 6.34 -15.56 -7.64
N HIS A 54 5.17 -16.17 -7.86
CA HIS A 54 3.89 -15.67 -7.37
C HIS A 54 3.78 -15.90 -5.86
N LYS A 55 4.27 -17.04 -5.37
CA LYS A 55 4.36 -17.37 -3.96
C LYS A 55 5.10 -16.30 -3.15
N ARG A 56 6.27 -15.85 -3.60
CA ARG A 56 7.07 -14.80 -2.95
C ARG A 56 6.36 -13.45 -2.83
N ILE A 57 5.41 -13.15 -3.71
CA ILE A 57 4.62 -11.91 -3.64
C ILE A 57 3.50 -12.09 -2.61
N LEU A 58 2.80 -13.23 -2.65
CA LEU A 58 1.72 -13.55 -1.72
C LEU A 58 2.21 -13.73 -0.28
N GLU A 59 3.39 -14.30 -0.07
CA GLU A 59 4.01 -14.42 1.26
C GLU A 59 4.23 -13.06 1.94
N ARG A 60 4.26 -11.95 1.20
CA ARG A 60 4.37 -10.62 1.85
C ARG A 60 3.12 -10.23 2.63
N GLY A 61 2.00 -10.92 2.35
CA GLY A 61 0.74 -10.75 3.03
C GLY A 61 -0.12 -9.58 2.52
N PRO A 62 -1.37 -9.50 2.98
CA PRO A 62 -2.36 -8.51 2.54
C PRO A 62 -2.03 -7.08 2.97
N LYS A 63 -1.21 -6.91 4.02
CA LYS A 63 -0.73 -5.60 4.48
C LYS A 63 0.52 -5.14 3.75
N PHE A 64 1.02 -5.91 2.78
CA PHE A 64 2.12 -5.47 1.94
C PHE A 64 1.63 -4.40 0.96
N CYS A 65 1.74 -3.14 1.39
CA CYS A 65 1.43 -2.01 0.56
C CYS A 65 2.52 -1.85 -0.51
N LEU A 66 2.12 -1.96 -1.77
CA LEU A 66 2.94 -1.49 -2.86
C LEU A 66 2.94 0.03 -2.83
N GLN A 67 4.13 0.63 -2.99
CA GLN A 67 4.20 2.07 -3.16
C GLN A 67 3.42 2.43 -4.43
N PRO A 68 2.45 3.37 -4.36
CA PRO A 68 1.70 3.78 -5.53
C PRO A 68 2.65 4.36 -6.58
N ASP A 69 2.40 4.02 -7.83
CA ASP A 69 3.14 4.54 -8.97
C ASP A 69 2.67 5.96 -9.28
N VAL A 70 3.14 6.91 -8.47
CA VAL A 70 2.84 8.35 -8.64
C VAL A 70 3.92 8.96 -9.51
N SER A 71 3.51 9.61 -10.61
CA SER A 71 4.45 10.24 -11.54
C SER A 71 5.19 11.40 -10.86
N PRO A 72 6.41 11.75 -11.31
CA PRO A 72 7.12 12.92 -10.79
C PRO A 72 6.33 14.22 -10.96
N VAL A 73 5.53 14.33 -12.02
CA VAL A 73 4.69 15.50 -12.30
C VAL A 73 3.58 15.61 -11.25
N ASP A 74 2.94 14.50 -10.92
CA ASP A 74 1.89 14.46 -9.89
C ASP A 74 2.46 14.77 -8.51
N LEU A 75 3.66 14.25 -8.19
CA LEU A 75 4.34 14.59 -6.94
C LEU A 75 4.66 16.09 -6.85
N LEU A 76 5.11 16.73 -7.93
CA LEU A 76 5.33 18.18 -7.95
C LEU A 76 4.02 18.96 -7.77
N ALA A 77 2.93 18.51 -8.40
CA ALA A 77 1.61 19.10 -8.22
C ALA A 77 1.12 18.97 -6.76
N MET A 78 1.32 17.81 -6.14
CA MET A 78 1.02 17.57 -4.73
C MET A 78 1.86 18.47 -3.82
N SER A 79 3.17 18.55 -4.03
CA SER A 79 4.06 19.44 -3.29
C SER A 79 3.63 20.89 -3.41
N ARG A 80 3.24 21.35 -4.61
CA ARG A 80 2.71 22.70 -4.82
C ARG A 80 1.41 22.96 -4.06
N ASN A 81 0.51 21.96 -3.99
CA ASN A 81 -0.71 22.08 -3.20
C ASN A 81 -0.41 22.16 -1.69
N ILE A 82 0.53 21.36 -1.20
CA ILE A 82 0.95 21.37 0.21
C ILE A 82 1.61 22.71 0.55
N ALA A 83 2.45 23.25 -0.34
CA ALA A 83 3.13 24.53 -0.14
C ALA A 83 2.17 25.71 0.09
N ARG A 84 0.90 25.62 -0.34
CA ARG A 84 -0.12 26.65 -0.06
C ARG A 84 -0.46 26.77 1.43
N HIS A 85 -0.25 25.70 2.19
CA HIS A 85 -0.55 25.62 3.62
C HIS A 85 0.69 25.78 4.51
N VAL A 86 1.88 25.88 3.91
CA VAL A 86 3.15 26.09 4.62
C VAL A 86 3.30 27.59 4.93
N PRO A 87 3.82 27.99 6.10
CA PRO A 87 4.17 29.38 6.40
C PRO A 87 5.13 29.98 5.34
N GLU A 88 4.94 31.25 4.98
CA GLU A 88 5.69 31.91 3.89
C GLU A 88 7.22 31.85 4.06
N ASP A 89 7.69 31.94 5.30
CA ASP A 89 9.10 31.84 5.69
C ASP A 89 9.71 30.46 5.40
N GLU A 90 8.90 29.39 5.41
CA GLU A 90 9.36 28.03 5.16
C GLU A 90 9.05 27.53 3.74
N LYS A 91 8.20 28.23 2.97
CA LYS A 91 7.76 27.78 1.63
C LYS A 91 8.91 27.53 0.66
N SER A 92 9.88 28.44 0.62
CA SER A 92 11.03 28.35 -0.30
C SER A 92 11.91 27.13 0.00
N ARG A 93 12.14 26.87 1.29
CA ARG A 93 12.87 25.70 1.79
C ARG A 93 12.11 24.42 1.49
N PHE A 94 10.82 24.37 1.82
CA PHE A 94 9.96 23.21 1.54
C PHE A 94 9.96 22.84 0.06
N LEU A 95 9.79 23.82 -0.84
CA LEU A 95 9.76 23.56 -2.28
C LEU A 95 11.09 23.01 -2.78
N THR A 96 12.21 23.58 -2.32
CA THR A 96 13.55 23.12 -2.68
C THR A 96 13.79 21.67 -2.22
N GLU A 97 13.51 21.38 -0.95
CA GLU A 97 13.65 20.02 -0.40
C GLU A 97 12.72 19.02 -1.13
N ALA A 98 11.48 19.41 -1.42
CA ALA A 98 10.54 18.58 -2.15
C ALA A 98 11.02 18.29 -3.58
N THR A 99 11.56 19.29 -4.30
CA THR A 99 12.12 19.08 -5.64
C THR A 99 13.35 18.19 -5.62
N ASP A 100 14.22 18.35 -4.63
CA ASP A 100 15.44 17.54 -4.49
C ASP A 100 15.12 16.07 -4.21
N VAL A 101 14.14 15.80 -3.34
CA VAL A 101 13.65 14.44 -3.07
C VAL A 101 13.03 13.81 -4.31
N ILE A 102 12.21 14.56 -5.06
CA ILE A 102 11.59 14.06 -6.30
C ILE A 102 12.66 13.78 -7.37
N ALA A 103 13.67 14.64 -7.50
CA ALA A 103 14.79 14.45 -8.43
C ALA A 103 15.64 13.23 -8.06
N ALA A 104 15.92 13.03 -6.76
CA ALA A 104 16.67 11.90 -6.24
C ALA A 104 15.92 10.56 -6.44
N ARG A 105 14.58 10.56 -6.43
CA ARG A 105 13.76 9.35 -6.61
C ARG A 105 14.04 8.62 -7.92
N LYS A 106 14.44 9.31 -9.00
CA LYS A 106 14.82 8.68 -10.28
C LYS A 106 16.00 7.71 -10.15
N ARG A 107 16.83 7.85 -9.12
CA ARG A 107 18.03 7.00 -8.92
C ARG A 107 17.72 5.66 -8.25
N GLU A 108 16.58 5.52 -7.57
CA GLU A 108 16.21 4.28 -6.92
C GLU A 108 15.32 3.42 -7.81
N GLN A 109 15.94 2.55 -8.63
CA GLN A 109 15.22 1.45 -9.28
C GLN A 109 14.80 0.44 -8.20
N ARG A 110 13.68 0.71 -7.54
CA ARG A 110 13.06 -0.29 -6.64
C ARG A 110 12.31 -1.32 -7.50
N PRO A 111 12.33 -2.60 -7.11
CA PRO A 111 11.59 -3.62 -7.84
C PRO A 111 10.10 -3.26 -7.84
N GLN A 112 9.56 -2.94 -9.01
CA GLN A 112 8.14 -2.73 -9.20
C GLN A 112 7.47 -4.10 -9.15
N TYR A 113 6.94 -4.46 -7.99
CA TYR A 113 6.12 -5.66 -7.87
C TYR A 113 4.83 -5.42 -8.64
N ARG A 114 4.59 -6.20 -9.69
CA ARG A 114 3.35 -6.14 -10.47
C ARG A 114 2.40 -7.19 -9.91
N LEU A 115 1.23 -6.76 -9.43
CA LEU A 115 0.19 -7.67 -8.96
C LEU A 115 -0.57 -8.32 -10.11
N LYS A 116 -0.67 -7.64 -11.26
CA LYS A 116 -1.42 -8.13 -12.42
C LYS A 116 -1.02 -9.55 -12.84
N PRO A 117 0.27 -9.90 -13.00
CA PRO A 117 0.67 -11.29 -13.30
C PRO A 117 0.24 -12.31 -12.25
N VAL A 118 0.24 -11.94 -10.96
CA VAL A 118 -0.24 -12.82 -9.88
C VAL A 118 -1.75 -13.02 -9.99
N CYS A 119 -2.50 -11.96 -10.28
CA CYS A 119 -3.93 -12.04 -10.50
C CYS A 119 -4.26 -12.91 -11.72
N ASP A 120 -3.61 -12.67 -12.85
CA ASP A 120 -3.81 -13.41 -14.10
C ASP A 120 -3.50 -14.90 -13.87
N TYR A 121 -2.36 -15.21 -13.21
CA TYR A 121 -2.02 -16.59 -12.82
C TYR A 121 -3.11 -17.27 -11.98
N LEU A 122 -3.64 -16.59 -10.97
CA LEU A 122 -4.69 -17.16 -10.12
C LEU A 122 -5.97 -17.43 -10.91
N VAL A 123 -6.33 -16.54 -11.84
CA VAL A 123 -7.51 -16.75 -12.71
C VAL A 123 -7.28 -17.94 -13.64
N ASP A 124 -6.12 -18.01 -14.30
CA ASP A 124 -5.79 -19.05 -15.27
C ASP A 124 -5.77 -20.45 -14.63
N ASN A 125 -5.32 -20.55 -13.37
CA ASN A 125 -5.29 -21.80 -12.62
C ASN A 125 -6.58 -22.07 -11.81
N GLN A 126 -7.64 -21.28 -12.00
CA GLN A 126 -8.89 -21.42 -11.23
C GLN A 126 -8.68 -21.38 -9.71
N LEU A 127 -7.78 -20.53 -9.25
CA LEU A 127 -7.47 -20.31 -7.85
C LEU A 127 -8.13 -19.02 -7.34
N ARG A 128 -8.58 -19.07 -6.08
CA ARG A 128 -9.20 -17.95 -5.36
C ARG A 128 -8.32 -17.54 -4.20
N LEU A 129 -8.04 -16.24 -4.10
CA LEU A 129 -7.29 -15.64 -3.00
C LEU A 129 -8.26 -15.12 -1.94
N LEU A 130 -8.07 -15.56 -0.70
CA LEU A 130 -8.82 -15.12 0.47
C LEU A 130 -7.87 -14.52 1.50
N VAL A 131 -8.42 -13.72 2.41
CA VAL A 131 -7.68 -13.18 3.55
C VAL A 131 -8.12 -13.92 4.81
N SER A 132 -7.16 -14.39 5.59
CA SER A 132 -7.42 -14.97 6.92
C SER A 132 -7.82 -13.87 7.89
N ASP A 133 -9.02 -13.99 8.46
CA ASP A 133 -9.61 -13.04 9.41
C ASP A 133 -8.75 -12.87 10.67
N LYS A 134 -8.22 -13.98 11.21
CA LYS A 134 -7.49 -13.97 12.50
C LYS A 134 -6.00 -13.69 12.37
N GLU A 135 -5.37 -14.17 11.31
CA GLU A 135 -3.91 -14.18 11.19
C GLU A 135 -3.40 -13.20 10.12
N GLY A 136 -4.30 -12.57 9.35
CA GLY A 136 -3.95 -11.48 8.44
C GLY A 136 -3.01 -11.90 7.32
N PHE A 137 -3.12 -13.13 6.82
CA PHE A 137 -2.38 -13.63 5.67
C PHE A 137 -3.27 -14.14 4.54
N PHE A 138 -2.65 -14.42 3.39
CA PHE A 138 -3.36 -14.94 2.23
C PHE A 138 -3.59 -16.44 2.31
N VAL A 139 -4.78 -16.84 1.90
CA VAL A 139 -5.18 -18.23 1.71
C VAL A 139 -5.54 -18.43 0.24
N VAL A 140 -4.89 -19.38 -0.42
CA VAL A 140 -5.20 -19.75 -1.81
C VAL A 140 -6.02 -21.02 -1.81
N VAL A 141 -7.12 -21.03 -2.56
CA VAL A 141 -8.09 -22.12 -2.58
C VAL A 141 -8.52 -22.39 -4.03
N PRO A 142 -8.54 -23.65 -4.50
CA PRO A 142 -9.17 -24.02 -5.76
C PRO A 142 -10.64 -23.59 -5.82
N ASN A 143 -11.10 -23.17 -6.99
CA ASN A 143 -12.44 -22.62 -7.16
C ASN A 143 -13.54 -23.63 -6.79
N GLY A 144 -13.31 -24.93 -6.95
CA GLY A 144 -14.23 -25.98 -6.53
C GLY A 144 -14.48 -25.97 -5.02
N ILE A 145 -13.41 -26.06 -4.23
CA ILE A 145 -13.46 -26.01 -2.76
C ILE A 145 -14.03 -24.67 -2.28
N PHE A 146 -13.65 -23.57 -2.94
CA PHE A 146 -14.19 -22.25 -2.64
C PHE A 146 -15.71 -22.21 -2.82
N SER A 147 -16.21 -22.68 -3.96
CA SER A 147 -17.64 -22.64 -4.31
C SER A 147 -18.48 -23.52 -3.37
N GLU A 148 -17.96 -24.69 -2.99
CA GLU A 148 -18.60 -25.58 -2.02
C GLU A 148 -18.71 -24.91 -0.65
N LYS A 149 -17.58 -24.43 -0.11
CA LYS A 149 -17.55 -23.76 1.21
C LYS A 149 -18.37 -22.48 1.22
N ALA A 150 -18.35 -21.71 0.14
CA ALA A 150 -19.17 -20.51 0.00
C ALA A 150 -20.66 -20.85 0.02
N SER A 151 -21.08 -21.88 -0.72
CA SER A 151 -22.47 -22.33 -0.74
C SER A 151 -22.94 -22.82 0.63
N ALA A 152 -22.10 -23.61 1.32
CA ALA A 152 -22.37 -24.06 2.69
C ALA A 152 -22.47 -22.88 3.67
N ALA A 153 -21.57 -21.89 3.57
CA ALA A 153 -21.60 -20.70 4.41
C ALA A 153 -22.87 -19.85 4.17
N ILE A 154 -23.30 -19.72 2.92
CA ILE A 154 -24.55 -19.02 2.56
C ILE A 154 -25.74 -19.78 3.14
N ALA A 155 -25.83 -21.09 2.95
CA ALA A 155 -26.92 -21.90 3.47
C ALA A 155 -27.01 -21.88 5.00
N LYS A 156 -25.87 -21.80 5.69
CA LYS A 156 -25.80 -21.66 7.15
C LYS A 156 -26.25 -20.28 7.62
N SER A 157 -25.82 -19.21 6.94
CA SER A 157 -26.01 -17.83 7.41
C SER A 157 -27.33 -17.23 6.96
N PHE A 158 -27.90 -17.71 5.85
CA PHE A 158 -29.09 -17.15 5.25
C PHE A 158 -30.21 -18.18 5.17
N LYS A 159 -31.40 -17.80 5.63
CA LYS A 159 -32.62 -18.57 5.41
C LYS A 159 -33.13 -18.29 4.00
N LYS A 160 -33.40 -19.33 3.23
CA LYS A 160 -33.99 -19.20 1.89
C LYS A 160 -35.38 -18.56 2.00
N VAL A 161 -35.51 -17.30 1.61
CA VAL A 161 -36.79 -16.61 1.58
C VAL A 161 -37.55 -17.06 0.33
N LYS A 162 -38.68 -17.76 0.52
CA LYS A 162 -39.55 -18.21 -0.58
C LYS A 162 -40.40 -17.09 -1.20
N ALA A 163 -40.42 -15.91 -0.58
CA ALA A 163 -41.32 -14.85 -0.98
C ALA A 163 -40.70 -13.99 -2.09
N LYS A 164 -41.54 -13.69 -3.10
CA LYS A 164 -41.15 -12.87 -4.24
C LYS A 164 -40.81 -11.45 -3.76
N PRO A 165 -39.71 -10.84 -4.22
CA PRO A 165 -39.32 -9.48 -3.84
C PRO A 165 -40.43 -8.45 -4.05
N SER A 166 -41.25 -8.64 -5.10
CA SER A 166 -42.41 -7.79 -5.41
C SER A 166 -43.50 -7.79 -4.32
N SER A 167 -43.68 -8.91 -3.61
CA SER A 167 -44.65 -9.02 -2.52
C SER A 167 -44.20 -8.22 -1.29
N TYR A 168 -42.91 -8.30 -0.95
CA TYR A 168 -42.34 -7.50 0.13
C TYR A 168 -42.29 -6.01 -0.21
N ARG A 169 -42.03 -5.64 -1.47
CA ARG A 169 -42.11 -4.24 -1.90
C ARG A 169 -43.51 -3.67 -1.68
N LYS A 170 -44.56 -4.39 -2.07
CA LYS A 170 -45.95 -3.98 -1.82
C LYS A 170 -46.28 -3.87 -0.33
N LYS A 171 -45.84 -4.84 0.49
CA LYS A 171 -46.02 -4.79 1.94
C LYS A 171 -45.25 -3.63 2.59
N ALA A 172 -44.05 -3.33 2.12
CA ALA A 172 -43.24 -2.22 2.60
C ALA A 172 -43.87 -0.88 2.22
N ILE A 173 -44.38 -0.73 0.99
CA ILE A 173 -45.13 0.46 0.56
C ILE A 173 -46.37 0.64 1.44
N ALA A 174 -47.18 -0.42 1.62
CA ALA A 174 -48.36 -0.36 2.49
C ALA A 174 -48.01 0.02 3.94
N TRP A 175 -46.93 -0.53 4.49
CA TRP A 175 -46.46 -0.18 5.84
C TRP A 175 -45.98 1.28 5.94
N LEU A 176 -45.29 1.78 4.92
CA LEU A 176 -44.84 3.17 4.86
C LEU A 176 -46.02 4.14 4.72
N ASP A 177 -47.04 3.76 3.97
CA ASP A 177 -48.27 4.54 3.82
C ASP A 177 -49.07 4.59 5.13
N ASP A 178 -49.16 3.48 5.87
CA ASP A 178 -49.78 3.41 7.21
C ASP A 178 -49.08 4.31 8.25
N HIS A 179 -47.76 4.51 8.10
CA HIS A 179 -46.97 5.36 8.99
C HIS A 179 -46.79 6.81 8.47
N ASN A 180 -47.57 7.21 7.46
CA ASN A 180 -47.50 8.54 6.84
C ASN A 180 -46.12 8.91 6.25
N LEU A 181 -45.31 7.93 5.87
CA LEU A 181 -43.98 8.09 5.27
C LEU A 181 -44.02 8.02 3.73
N ARG A 182 -45.04 8.65 3.12
CA ARG A 182 -45.31 8.56 1.67
C ARG A 182 -44.19 9.13 0.80
N SER A 183 -43.38 10.06 1.33
CA SER A 183 -42.21 10.60 0.62
C SER A 183 -41.13 9.53 0.37
N LEU A 184 -41.14 8.43 1.11
CA LEU A 184 -40.20 7.32 0.97
C LEU A 184 -40.77 6.16 0.14
N SER A 185 -42.08 6.14 -0.14
CA SER A 185 -42.73 5.07 -0.91
C SER A 185 -42.67 5.28 -2.44
N SER A 186 -42.29 6.48 -2.91
CA SER A 186 -42.20 6.80 -4.33
C SER A 186 -40.78 6.69 -4.92
N ARG A 187 -40.26 5.47 -5.07
CA ARG A 187 -39.18 5.11 -6.02
C ARG A 187 -39.33 3.66 -6.48
#